data_AF-A0A8H7XBY7-F1
#
_entry.id   AF-A0A8H7XBY7-F1
#
_cell.length_a   1.000
_cell.length_b   1.000
_cell.length_c   1.000
_cell.angle_alpha   90.00
_cell.angle_beta   90.00
_cell.angle_gamma   90.00
#
_symmetry.space_group_name_H-M   'P 1'
#
loop_
_entity.id
_entity.type
_entity.pdbx_description
1 polymer ?
#
loop_
_entity_poly.entity_id
_entity_poly.type
_entity_poly.pdbx_seq_one_letter_code
_entity_poly.pdbx_strand_id
1 'polypeptide(L)' 'MAPSKAAAASSPYAKDERVLCFHHEMLYEAKILDVRMTDEKDNHSWQYKIHYKGWKNT' A
#
# COMPACT_ATOMS: atom_id res chain seq x y z
N MET A 1 -18.10 18.72 -21.89
CA MET A 1 -17.41 17.53 -21.35
C MET A 1 -15.93 17.88 -21.22
N ALA A 2 -15.34 17.70 -20.04
CA ALA A 2 -13.88 17.58 -19.90
C ALA A 2 -13.59 16.92 -18.54
N PRO A 3 -13.05 15.68 -18.50
CA PRO A 3 -12.54 15.13 -17.25
C PRO A 3 -11.33 15.96 -16.84
N SER A 4 -11.52 16.80 -15.83
CA SER A 4 -10.50 17.68 -15.30
C SER A 4 -9.44 16.89 -14.55
N LYS A 5 -8.20 17.00 -15.06
CA LYS A 5 -6.93 16.67 -14.43
C LYS A 5 -6.76 15.19 -14.09
N ALA A 6 -5.86 14.53 -14.82
CA ALA A 6 -5.33 13.22 -14.47
C ALA A 6 -5.12 13.15 -12.96
N ALA A 7 -5.93 12.34 -12.28
CA ALA A 7 -5.73 12.05 -10.87
C ALA A 7 -4.30 11.53 -10.79
N ALA A 8 -3.40 12.29 -10.16
CA ALA A 8 -2.09 11.78 -9.80
C ALA A 8 -2.34 10.41 -9.19
N ALA A 9 -1.77 9.36 -9.78
CA ALA A 9 -2.11 7.98 -9.46
C ALA A 9 -2.05 7.84 -7.93
N SER A 10 -3.22 7.75 -7.30
CA SER A 10 -3.30 7.55 -5.86
C SER A 10 -3.04 6.08 -5.61
N SER A 11 -2.24 5.78 -4.61
CA SER A 11 -2.11 4.39 -4.16
C SER A 11 -3.48 3.86 -3.78
N PRO A 12 -3.78 2.58 -4.08
CA PRO A 12 -5.04 1.95 -3.68
C PRO A 12 -5.23 1.84 -2.17
N TYR A 13 -4.13 1.86 -1.40
CA TYR A 13 -4.17 1.87 0.07
C TYR A 13 -3.38 3.05 0.62
N ALA A 14 -3.83 3.58 1.77
CA ALA A 14 -3.25 4.76 2.39
C ALA A 14 -2.32 4.43 3.56
N LYS A 15 -1.45 5.37 3.90
CA LYS A 15 -0.70 5.33 5.15
C LYS A 15 -1.66 5.32 6.34
N ASP A 16 -1.28 4.59 7.38
CA ASP A 16 -2.02 4.39 8.63
C ASP A 16 -3.30 3.55 8.52
N GLU A 17 -3.60 3.02 7.33
CA GLU A 17 -4.73 2.11 7.10
C GLU A 17 -4.48 0.72 7.70
N ARG A 18 -5.54 0.11 8.26
CA ARG A 18 -5.51 -1.29 8.72
C ARG A 18 -5.91 -2.20 7.57
N VAL A 19 -5.12 -3.23 7.34
CA VAL A 19 -5.26 -4.13 6.18
C VAL A 19 -5.13 -5.59 6.58
N LEU A 20 -5.60 -6.48 5.71
CA LEU A 20 -5.27 -7.90 5.73
C LEU A 20 -4.17 -8.15 4.69
N CYS A 21 -3.00 -8.60 5.15
CA CYS A 21 -1.85 -8.85 4.30
C CYS A 21 -1.64 -10.36 4.10
N PHE A 22 -1.55 -10.78 2.85
CA PHE A 22 -1.37 -12.19 2.47
C PHE A 22 0.10 -12.59 2.60
N HIS A 23 0.38 -13.65 3.34
CA HIS A 23 1.71 -14.21 3.51
C HIS A 23 1.64 -15.74 3.49
N HIS A 24 2.21 -16.33 2.43
CA HIS A 24 2.10 -17.75 2.09
C HIS A 24 0.65 -18.22 1.92
N GLU A 25 0.09 -18.85 2.94
CA GLU A 25 -1.24 -19.49 2.89
C GLU A 25 -2.26 -18.77 3.80
N MET A 26 -1.82 -17.72 4.52
CA MET A 26 -2.60 -17.06 5.57
C MET A 26 -2.69 -15.55 5.35
N LEU A 27 -3.81 -14.97 5.81
CA LEU A 27 -4.01 -13.53 5.91
C LEU A 27 -3.73 -13.05 7.33
N TYR A 28 -2.96 -11.98 7.45
CA TYR A 28 -2.61 -11.38 8.73
C TYR A 28 -3.15 -9.95 8.83
N GLU A 29 -3.71 -9.61 9.98
CA GLU A 29 -4.07 -8.23 10.29
C GLU A 29 -2.79 -7.39 10.47
N ALA A 30 -2.73 -6.25 9.79
CA ALA A 30 -1.56 -5.39 9.77
C ALA A 30 -1.94 -3.92 9.57
N LYS A 31 -0.95 -3.03 9.69
CA LYS A 31 -1.07 -1.59 9.45
C LYS A 31 -0.04 -1.12 8.41
N ILE A 32 -0.45 -0.22 7.51
CA ILE A 32 0.45 0.43 6.56
C ILE A 32 1.20 1.57 7.27
N LEU A 33 2.52 1.53 7.25
CA LEU A 33 3.39 2.55 7.83
C LEU A 33 3.88 3.59 6.79
N ASP A 34 4.07 3.15 5.54
CA ASP A 34 4.59 3.99 4.47
C ASP A 34 4.13 3.46 3.11
N VAL A 35 4.00 4.36 2.13
CA VAL A 35 3.55 4.06 0.77
C VAL A 35 4.49 4.72 -0.23
N ARG A 36 4.98 3.95 -1.20
CA ARG A 36 5.92 4.44 -2.22
C ARG A 36 5.51 3.94 -3.59
N MET A 37 5.57 4.82 -4.57
CA MET A 37 5.48 4.43 -5.98
C MET A 37 6.83 3.84 -6.39
N THR A 38 6.81 2.73 -7.14
CA THR A 38 8.03 2.14 -7.70
C THR A 38 8.40 2.83 -9.00
N ASP A 39 9.71 3.00 -9.23
CA ASP A 39 10.29 3.64 -10.43
C ASP A 39 10.25 2.73 -11.68
N GLU A 40 9.44 1.67 -11.67
CA GLU A 40 9.24 0.83 -12.84
C GLU A 40 8.46 1.64 -13.89
N LYS A 41 9.21 2.24 -14.82
CA LYS A 41 8.72 3.15 -15.87
C LYS A 41 7.48 2.67 -16.64
N ASP A 42 7.22 1.37 -16.67
CA ASP A 42 6.12 0.76 -17.43
C ASP A 42 4.97 0.23 -16.57
N ASN A 43 5.11 0.15 -15.24
CA ASN A 43 4.04 -0.33 -14.37
C ASN A 43 3.91 0.60 -13.16
N HIS A 44 2.72 1.16 -12.98
CA HIS A 44 2.34 1.91 -11.79
C HIS A 44 2.20 0.94 -10.59
N SER A 45 3.31 0.32 -10.19
CA SER A 45 3.40 -0.55 -9.02
C SER A 45 3.59 0.29 -7.75
N TRP A 46 3.16 -0.28 -6.62
CA TRP A 46 3.20 0.37 -5.32
C TRP A 46 3.86 -0.57 -4.31
N GLN A 47 4.69 0.00 -3.44
CA GLN A 47 5.28 -0.69 -2.31
C GLN A 47 4.73 -0.12 -1.01
N TYR A 48 4.40 -1.03 -0.09
CA TYR A 48 3.81 -0.71 1.21
C TYR A 48 4.71 -1.24 2.32
N LYS A 49 5.06 -0.38 3.27
CA LYS A 49 5.73 -0.83 4.49
C LYS A 49 4.65 -1.32 5.46
N ILE A 50 4.60 -2.63 5.69
CA ILE A 50 3.59 -3.28 6.53
C ILE A 50 4.14 -3.57 7.92
N HIS A 51 3.32 -3.33 8.95
CA HIS A 51 3.57 -3.80 10.31
C HIS A 51 2.45 -4.73 10.76
N TYR A 52 2.78 -5.99 11.01
CA TYR A 52 1.82 -7.00 11.44
C TYR A 52 1.38 -6.81 12.89
N LYS A 53 0.11 -7.05 13.17
CA LYS A 53 -0.45 -6.99 14.51
C LYS A 53 0.21 -8.03 15.41
N GLY A 54 0.62 -7.61 16.60
CA GLY A 54 1.25 -8.47 17.61
C GLY A 54 2.75 -8.68 17.41
N TRP A 55 3.36 -8.14 16.35
CA TRP A 55 4.81 -8.15 16.18
C TRP A 55 5.45 -7.02 16.98
N LYS A 56 6.70 -7.22 17.43
CA LYS A 56 7.42 -6.16 18.16
C LYS A 56 7.59 -4.94 17.26
N ASN A 57 7.39 -3.76 17.83
CA ASN A 57 7.63 -2.50 17.14
C ASN A 57 9.15 -2.25 17.13
N THR A 58 9.80 -2.61 16.03
CA THR A 58 11.19 -2.25 15.70
C THR A 58 11.24 -0.94 14.96
#